data_AF-A0A8D9AN70-F1
#
_entry.id   AF-A0A8D9AN70-F1
#
_cell.length_a   1.000
_cell.length_b   1.000
_cell.length_c   1.000
_cell.angle_alpha   90.00
_cell.angle_beta   90.00
_cell.angle_gamma   90.00
#
_symmetry.space_group_name_H-M   'P 1'
#
loop_
_entity.id
_entity.type
_entity.pdbx_description
1 polymer ?
#
loop_
_entity_poly.entity_id
_entity_poly.type
_entity_poly.pdbx_seq_one_letter_code
_entity_poly.pdbx_strand_id
1 'polypeptide(L)'
;MIKHVVMWILRTRRTRVFQLVCLKTFLIFFVLLYSLDKLSQRWSRMSRTFEIDRLHDTFTMDGRPFRFISGSFHYFRAPQSKWRSIMRSMRAAGLTALSTYIEWSSHEVIPRQYRYEGHRDFEYFFQLAAEEGLYVLLRPGPFICGERDFGGLPAWLLSVAPDIVLRRNNPKYQFYVTRWFQQLFPKLQKHLYGNNGYFLFIIPHLSLFLFPLFQKMFNFRLWQFRRWGFFCLFFFVLEFFLHKHQKMFSLQVRNLINNLQTNKDELKVESTLEQNTSEYVTFY
;
A
#
# COMPACT_ATOMS: atom_id res chain seq x y z
N MET A 1 34.36 75.31 11.94
CA MET A 1 34.74 74.01 12.52
C MET A 1 33.55 73.13 12.95
N ILE A 2 32.61 73.64 13.76
CA ILE A 2 31.46 72.86 14.31
C ILE A 2 30.53 72.26 13.22
N LYS A 3 30.19 73.03 12.16
CA LYS A 3 29.33 72.54 11.06
C LYS A 3 29.89 71.30 10.34
N HIS A 4 31.21 71.20 10.19
CA HIS A 4 31.85 70.06 9.51
C HIS A 4 31.82 68.79 10.36
N VAL A 5 32.01 68.91 11.69
CA VAL A 5 31.94 67.79 12.62
C VAL A 5 30.50 67.25 12.72
N VAL A 6 29.50 68.15 12.81
CA VAL A 6 28.08 67.76 12.82
C VAL A 6 27.67 67.08 11.53
N MET A 7 28.07 67.61 10.36
CA MET A 7 27.79 66.94 9.07
C MET A 7 28.47 65.56 8.95
N TRP A 8 29.68 65.40 9.47
CA TRP A 8 30.40 64.12 9.45
C TRP A 8 29.73 63.06 10.37
N ILE A 9 29.28 63.44 11.57
CA ILE A 9 28.53 62.57 12.49
C ILE A 9 27.17 62.17 11.92
N LEU A 10 26.45 63.10 11.28
CA LEU A 10 25.17 62.81 10.63
C LEU A 10 25.36 61.86 9.43
N ARG A 11 26.44 62.03 8.65
CA ARG A 11 26.77 61.15 7.52
C ARG A 11 27.12 59.73 7.96
N THR A 12 27.89 59.57 9.03
CA THR A 12 28.27 58.25 9.60
C THR A 12 27.11 57.56 10.34
N ARG A 13 26.22 58.31 11.01
CA ARG A 13 24.97 57.74 11.54
C ARG A 13 24.04 57.27 10.42
N ARG A 14 23.91 58.03 9.33
CA ARG A 14 23.05 57.69 8.18
C ARG A 14 23.53 56.43 7.47
N THR A 15 24.84 56.23 7.31
CA THR A 15 25.40 54.99 6.73
C THR A 15 25.23 53.78 7.66
N ARG A 16 25.40 53.92 8.98
CA ARG A 16 25.13 52.83 9.94
C ARG A 16 23.65 52.43 9.98
N VAL A 17 22.74 53.40 9.97
CA VAL A 17 21.29 53.14 9.89
C VAL A 17 20.95 52.43 8.57
N PHE A 18 21.52 52.89 7.45
CA PHE A 18 21.34 52.23 6.15
C PHE A 18 21.86 50.78 6.14
N GLN A 19 23.05 50.53 6.68
CA GLN A 19 23.61 49.17 6.80
C GLN A 19 22.74 48.26 7.68
N LEU A 20 22.22 48.76 8.81
CA LEU A 20 21.31 48.00 9.68
C LEU A 20 19.97 47.71 9.01
N VAL A 21 19.44 48.65 8.23
CA VAL A 21 18.21 48.45 7.43
C VAL A 21 18.44 47.40 6.36
N CYS A 22 19.55 47.46 5.61
CA CYS A 22 19.92 46.46 4.60
C CYS A 22 20.14 45.06 5.22
N LEU A 23 20.78 44.97 6.38
CA LEU A 23 20.99 43.70 7.07
C LEU A 23 19.67 43.10 7.55
N LYS A 24 18.77 43.92 8.11
CA LYS A 24 17.43 43.47 8.52
C LYS A 24 16.57 43.04 7.34
N THR A 25 16.56 43.78 6.23
CA THR A 25 15.79 43.38 5.05
C THR A 25 16.34 42.10 4.43
N PHE A 26 17.66 41.91 4.40
CA PHE A 26 18.28 40.66 3.97
C PHE A 26 17.89 39.47 4.85
N LEU A 27 17.94 39.63 6.17
CA LEU A 27 17.50 38.61 7.13
C LEU A 27 16.01 38.27 6.97
N ILE A 28 15.16 39.28 6.84
CA ILE A 28 13.71 39.08 6.61
C ILE A 28 13.47 38.31 5.31
N PHE A 29 14.16 38.69 4.23
CA PHE A 29 14.06 37.99 2.95
C PHE A 29 14.51 36.52 3.06
N PHE A 30 15.60 36.25 3.76
CA PHE A 30 16.09 34.88 3.96
C PHE A 30 15.12 34.04 4.80
N VAL A 31 14.52 34.62 5.85
CA VAL A 31 13.48 33.96 6.66
C VAL A 31 12.22 33.72 5.83
N LEU A 32 11.82 34.66 4.97
CA LEU A 32 10.69 34.50 4.04
C LEU A 32 10.95 33.38 3.04
N LEU A 33 12.12 33.35 2.41
CA LEU A 33 12.51 32.27 1.49
C LEU A 33 12.52 30.90 2.19
N TYR A 34 13.10 30.82 3.39
CA TYR A 34 13.09 29.59 4.19
C TYR A 34 11.66 29.15 4.54
N SER A 35 10.80 30.11 4.91
CA SER A 35 9.40 29.83 5.24
C SER A 35 8.59 29.39 4.01
N LEU A 36 8.86 29.97 2.84
CA LEU A 36 8.24 29.59 1.57
C LEU A 36 8.68 28.19 1.13
N ASP A 37 9.95 27.84 1.27
CA ASP A 37 10.46 26.49 1.02
C ASP A 37 9.79 25.47 1.97
N LYS A 38 9.68 25.80 3.27
CA LYS A 38 8.95 24.96 4.23
C LYS A 38 7.46 24.82 3.89
N LEU A 39 6.80 25.87 3.42
CA LEU A 39 5.41 25.82 2.97
C LEU A 39 5.25 24.96 1.72
N SER A 40 6.15 25.07 0.75
CA SER A 40 6.19 24.26 -0.47
C SER A 40 6.41 22.77 -0.17
N GLN A 41 7.38 22.45 0.70
CA GLN A 41 7.61 21.09 1.19
C GLN A 41 6.40 20.54 1.96
N ARG A 42 5.68 21.39 2.71
CA ARG A 42 4.47 20.99 3.42
C ARG A 42 3.30 20.75 2.48
N TRP A 43 3.14 21.57 1.43
CA TRP A 43 2.09 21.40 0.42
C TRP A 43 2.30 20.14 -0.43
N SER A 44 3.54 19.89 -0.88
CA SER A 44 3.89 18.65 -1.59
C SER A 44 3.64 17.41 -0.72
N ARG A 45 3.96 17.45 0.58
CA ARG A 45 3.63 16.38 1.53
C ARG A 45 2.13 16.16 1.72
N MET A 46 1.30 17.21 1.66
CA MET A 46 -0.16 17.09 1.77
C MET A 46 -0.83 16.55 0.50
N SER A 47 -0.10 16.48 -0.62
CA SER A 47 -0.61 16.06 -1.92
C SER A 47 -0.13 14.68 -2.36
N ARG A 48 0.50 13.90 -1.48
CA ARG A 48 1.01 12.56 -1.83
C ARG A 48 -0.15 11.59 -2.03
N THR A 49 -0.41 11.21 -3.28
CA THR A 49 -1.49 10.30 -3.65
C THR A 49 -0.99 9.21 -4.57
N PHE A 50 -1.62 8.05 -4.47
CA PHE A 50 -1.45 6.97 -5.42
C PHE A 50 -2.83 6.51 -5.82
N GLU A 51 -3.13 6.56 -7.11
CA GLU A 51 -4.47 6.29 -7.64
C GLU A 51 -4.41 5.33 -8.81
N ILE A 52 -5.53 4.63 -9.04
CA ILE A 52 -5.71 3.81 -10.23
C ILE A 52 -6.63 4.60 -11.17
N ASP A 53 -6.06 5.11 -12.25
CA ASP A 53 -6.82 5.74 -13.32
C ASP A 53 -7.41 4.66 -14.21
N ARG A 54 -8.69 4.37 -13.98
CA ARG A 54 -9.43 3.34 -14.72
C ARG A 54 -9.80 3.75 -16.13
N LEU A 55 -9.84 5.06 -16.44
CA LEU A 55 -10.16 5.54 -17.78
C LEU A 55 -8.96 5.33 -18.72
N HIS A 56 -7.75 5.51 -18.18
CA HIS A 56 -6.51 5.42 -18.94
C HIS A 56 -5.70 4.13 -18.65
N ASP A 57 -6.28 3.17 -17.92
CA ASP A 57 -5.67 1.89 -17.50
C ASP A 57 -4.23 2.04 -16.98
N THR A 58 -4.02 3.03 -16.11
CA THR A 58 -2.69 3.38 -15.61
C THR A 58 -2.72 3.67 -14.11
N PHE A 59 -1.59 3.46 -13.45
CA PHE A 59 -1.43 3.97 -12.10
C PHE A 59 -0.99 5.42 -12.18
N THR A 60 -1.45 6.25 -11.24
CA THR A 60 -0.96 7.61 -11.08
C THR A 60 -0.37 7.77 -9.69
N MET A 61 0.75 8.47 -9.61
CA MET A 61 1.40 8.87 -8.38
C MET A 61 1.53 10.38 -8.40
N ASP A 62 0.93 11.05 -7.42
CA ASP A 62 0.90 12.51 -7.29
C ASP A 62 0.37 13.20 -8.56
N GLY A 63 -0.68 12.60 -9.15
CA GLY A 63 -1.32 13.09 -10.37
C GLY A 63 -0.57 12.80 -11.68
N ARG A 64 0.57 12.10 -11.63
CA ARG A 64 1.36 11.76 -12.82
C ARG A 64 1.30 10.26 -13.11
N PRO A 65 1.27 9.82 -14.39
CA PRO A 65 1.37 8.40 -14.74
C PRO A 65 2.60 7.76 -14.11
N PHE A 66 2.41 6.60 -13.48
CA PHE A 66 3.42 5.88 -12.73
C PHE A 66 3.37 4.40 -13.09
N ARG A 67 4.53 3.80 -13.28
CA ARG A 67 4.66 2.36 -13.48
C ARG A 67 5.71 1.84 -12.51
N PHE A 68 5.34 0.84 -11.72
CA PHE A 68 6.31 0.15 -10.89
C PHE A 68 6.82 -1.12 -11.55
N ILE A 69 8.12 -1.38 -11.38
CA ILE A 69 8.76 -2.66 -11.65
C ILE A 69 9.16 -3.22 -10.29
N SER A 70 8.56 -4.34 -9.90
CA SER A 70 8.70 -4.93 -8.56
C SER A 70 9.37 -6.29 -8.58
N GLY A 71 10.24 -6.54 -7.60
CA GLY A 71 10.74 -7.87 -7.24
C GLY A 71 10.27 -8.28 -5.85
N SER A 72 10.24 -9.58 -5.53
CA SER A 72 9.88 -10.06 -4.19
C SER A 72 11.12 -10.17 -3.31
N PHE A 73 11.09 -9.55 -2.14
CA PHE A 73 12.13 -9.71 -1.12
C PHE A 73 11.50 -9.72 0.28
N HIS A 74 11.62 -10.85 0.97
CA HIS A 74 11.02 -11.08 2.28
C HIS A 74 12.05 -10.88 3.38
N TYR A 75 11.82 -9.88 4.25
CA TYR A 75 12.74 -9.53 5.34
C TYR A 75 13.05 -10.72 6.25
N PHE A 76 12.06 -11.58 6.51
CA PHE A 76 12.20 -12.78 7.35
C PHE A 76 13.00 -13.92 6.70
N ARG A 77 13.37 -13.83 5.41
CA ARG A 77 14.17 -14.84 4.71
C ARG A 77 15.67 -14.51 4.63
N ALA A 78 16.08 -13.33 5.08
CA ALA A 78 17.48 -12.90 5.03
C ALA A 78 17.89 -12.23 6.36
N PRO A 79 19.15 -12.36 6.78
CA PRO A 79 19.64 -11.64 7.95
C PRO A 79 19.59 -10.13 7.73
N GLN A 80 19.27 -9.38 8.79
CA GLN A 80 19.10 -7.92 8.75
C GLN A 80 20.30 -7.18 8.14
N SER A 81 21.52 -7.67 8.38
CA SER A 81 22.76 -7.10 7.83
C SER A 81 22.84 -7.14 6.29
N LYS A 82 22.09 -8.01 5.62
CA LYS A 82 22.09 -8.17 4.16
C LYS A 82 20.96 -7.41 3.47
N TRP A 83 19.97 -6.90 4.21
CA TRP A 83 18.79 -6.25 3.61
C TRP A 83 19.17 -5.10 2.69
N ARG A 84 20.00 -4.17 3.18
CA ARG A 84 20.44 -3.01 2.39
C ARG A 84 21.20 -3.42 1.13
N SER A 85 22.11 -4.39 1.22
CA SER A 85 22.86 -4.84 0.04
C SER A 85 21.95 -5.45 -1.02
N ILE A 86 20.93 -6.22 -0.62
CA ILE A 86 19.97 -6.82 -1.55
C ILE A 86 19.11 -5.73 -2.19
N MET A 87 18.61 -4.77 -1.40
CA MET A 87 17.84 -3.63 -1.92
C MET A 87 18.65 -2.78 -2.91
N ARG A 88 19.94 -2.56 -2.65
CA ARG A 88 20.85 -1.90 -3.60
C ARG A 88 20.95 -2.65 -4.91
N SER A 89 21.12 -3.97 -4.87
CA SER A 89 21.13 -4.80 -6.07
C SER A 89 19.80 -4.74 -6.82
N MET A 90 18.66 -4.78 -6.12
CA MET A 90 17.34 -4.60 -6.73
C MET A 90 17.24 -3.24 -7.43
N ARG A 91 17.68 -2.17 -6.77
CA ARG A 91 17.67 -0.82 -7.35
C ARG A 91 18.58 -0.71 -8.57
N ALA A 92 19.79 -1.28 -8.50
CA ALA A 92 20.73 -1.32 -9.60
C ALA A 92 20.21 -2.14 -10.81
N ALA A 93 19.39 -3.17 -10.55
CA ALA A 93 18.70 -3.93 -11.59
C ALA A 93 17.50 -3.20 -12.21
N GLY A 94 17.24 -1.94 -11.83
CA GLY A 94 16.17 -1.11 -12.40
C GLY A 94 14.81 -1.27 -11.72
N LEU A 95 14.73 -1.97 -10.58
CA LEU A 95 13.48 -2.06 -9.84
C LEU A 95 13.16 -0.71 -9.18
N THR A 96 11.88 -0.38 -9.18
CA THR A 96 11.34 0.81 -8.53
C THR A 96 10.56 0.46 -7.27
N ALA A 97 10.21 -0.82 -7.10
CA ALA A 97 9.51 -1.33 -5.95
C ALA A 97 10.03 -2.71 -5.52
N LEU A 98 9.78 -3.05 -4.27
CA LEU A 98 9.92 -4.40 -3.74
C LEU A 98 8.59 -4.84 -3.17
N SER A 99 8.30 -6.14 -3.19
CA SER A 99 7.12 -6.71 -2.54
C SER A 99 7.52 -7.62 -1.40
N THR A 100 6.79 -7.54 -0.29
CA THR A 100 7.02 -8.42 0.86
C THR A 100 5.72 -8.83 1.55
N TYR A 101 5.74 -10.00 2.17
CA TYR A 101 4.72 -10.43 3.12
C TYR A 101 5.00 -9.90 4.52
N ILE A 102 3.99 -9.93 5.40
CA ILE A 102 4.18 -9.96 6.86
C ILE A 102 3.83 -11.36 7.34
N GLU A 103 4.76 -12.00 8.04
CA GLU A 103 4.56 -13.36 8.55
C GLU A 103 4.05 -13.32 9.99
N TRP A 104 2.77 -13.66 10.18
CA TRP A 104 2.16 -13.63 11.51
C TRP A 104 2.84 -14.60 12.50
N SER A 105 3.15 -15.82 12.08
CA SER A 105 3.79 -16.84 12.92
C SER A 105 5.11 -16.39 13.55
N SER A 106 5.95 -15.63 12.85
CA SER A 106 7.22 -15.14 13.40
C SER A 106 7.03 -13.96 14.36
N HIS A 107 6.01 -13.14 14.12
CA HIS A 107 5.67 -12.00 14.97
C HIS A 107 4.94 -12.36 16.25
N GLU A 108 4.11 -13.40 16.24
CA GLU A 108 3.35 -13.86 17.40
C GLU A 108 3.62 -15.35 17.64
N VAL A 109 4.85 -15.68 18.04
CA VAL A 109 5.27 -17.07 18.32
C VAL A 109 4.50 -17.65 19.52
N ILE A 110 4.25 -16.82 20.53
CA ILE A 110 3.45 -17.14 21.72
C ILE A 110 2.20 -16.25 21.66
N PRO A 111 0.99 -16.78 21.95
CA PRO A 111 -0.24 -15.99 21.91
C PRO A 111 -0.10 -14.71 22.74
N ARG A 112 -0.47 -13.57 22.15
CA ARG A 112 -0.42 -12.22 22.74
C ARG A 112 0.98 -11.67 23.04
N GLN A 113 2.05 -12.34 22.61
CA GLN A 113 3.42 -11.83 22.70
C GLN A 113 3.94 -11.48 21.31
N TYR A 114 3.91 -10.18 21.00
CA TYR A 114 4.31 -9.64 19.70
C TYR A 114 5.77 -9.20 19.71
N ARG A 115 6.53 -9.62 18.69
CA ARG A 115 7.96 -9.30 18.54
C ARG A 115 8.20 -8.60 17.20
N TYR A 116 8.94 -7.49 17.25
CA TYR A 116 9.24 -6.66 16.06
C TYR A 116 10.72 -6.30 15.97
N GLU A 117 11.60 -7.08 16.61
CA GLU A 117 13.03 -6.81 16.67
C GLU A 117 13.83 -7.73 15.73
N GLY A 118 15.01 -7.24 15.32
CA GLY A 118 15.97 -8.01 14.52
C GLY A 118 15.41 -8.40 13.15
N HIS A 119 15.42 -9.70 12.84
CA HIS A 119 14.88 -10.22 11.58
C HIS A 119 13.35 -10.08 11.44
N ARG A 120 12.65 -9.58 12.47
CA ARG A 120 11.22 -9.27 12.45
C ARG A 120 10.94 -7.77 12.38
N ASP A 121 11.98 -6.95 12.28
CA ASP A 121 11.80 -5.50 12.21
C ASP A 121 11.44 -5.06 10.78
N PHE A 122 10.16 -5.22 10.42
CA PHE A 122 9.66 -4.78 9.12
C PHE A 122 9.65 -3.25 9.00
N GLU A 123 9.61 -2.51 10.12
CA GLU A 123 9.56 -1.06 10.08
C GLU A 123 10.91 -0.50 9.63
N TYR A 124 11.99 -1.03 10.23
CA TYR A 124 13.35 -0.74 9.78
C TYR A 124 13.57 -1.22 8.34
N PHE A 125 13.02 -2.38 7.97
CA PHE A 125 13.07 -2.85 6.58
C PHE A 125 12.41 -1.86 5.59
N PHE A 126 11.24 -1.29 5.94
CA PHE A 126 10.58 -0.29 5.10
C PHE A 126 11.38 1.01 5.02
N GLN A 127 12.00 1.42 6.13
CA GLN A 127 12.90 2.57 6.15
C GLN A 127 14.10 2.35 5.22
N LEU A 128 14.73 1.18 5.27
CA LEU A 128 15.84 0.85 4.37
C LEU A 128 15.40 0.89 2.90
N ALA A 129 14.23 0.32 2.58
CA ALA A 129 13.70 0.34 1.23
C ALA A 129 13.52 1.78 0.71
N ALA A 130 12.97 2.65 1.55
CA ALA A 130 12.81 4.06 1.26
C ALA A 130 14.14 4.78 0.99
N GLU A 131 15.14 4.54 1.84
CA GLU A 131 16.48 5.13 1.69
C GLU A 131 17.18 4.67 0.40
N GLU A 132 16.94 3.44 -0.03
CA GLU A 132 17.46 2.91 -1.30
C GLU A 132 16.55 3.26 -2.51
N GLY A 133 15.52 4.09 -2.31
CA GLY A 133 14.65 4.59 -3.38
C GLY A 133 13.68 3.55 -3.95
N LEU A 134 13.27 2.58 -3.14
CA LEU A 134 12.32 1.53 -3.49
C LEU A 134 10.97 1.76 -2.77
N TYR A 135 9.88 1.73 -3.53
CA TYR A 135 8.55 1.59 -2.95
C TYR A 135 8.34 0.19 -2.39
N VAL A 136 7.54 0.05 -1.34
CA VAL A 136 7.20 -1.28 -0.79
C VAL A 136 5.77 -1.65 -1.13
N LEU A 137 5.56 -2.79 -1.77
CA LEU A 137 4.27 -3.41 -2.06
C LEU A 137 3.97 -4.44 -0.97
N LEU A 138 3.19 -4.03 0.03
CA LEU A 138 3.02 -4.82 1.25
C LEU A 138 1.83 -5.78 1.17
N ARG A 139 2.07 -7.06 1.47
CA ARG A 139 1.07 -8.14 1.54
C ARG A 139 0.91 -8.63 3.00
N PRO A 140 -0.01 -8.08 3.80
CA PRO A 140 0.02 -8.23 5.27
C PRO A 140 -0.52 -9.56 5.83
N GLY A 141 -0.83 -10.56 5.00
CA GLY A 141 -1.44 -11.83 5.45
C GLY A 141 -2.96 -11.72 5.66
N PRO A 142 -3.57 -12.53 6.55
CA PRO A 142 -2.95 -13.29 7.65
C PRO A 142 -2.34 -14.63 7.22
N PHE A 143 -2.83 -15.22 6.13
CA PHE A 143 -2.23 -16.37 5.47
C PHE A 143 -1.42 -15.88 4.27
N ILE A 144 -0.16 -16.26 4.18
CA ILE A 144 0.76 -15.78 3.14
C ILE A 144 1.19 -16.88 2.18
N CYS A 145 0.90 -18.14 2.49
CA CYS A 145 1.55 -19.31 1.88
C CYS A 145 3.07 -19.13 1.98
N GLY A 146 3.68 -18.60 0.92
CA GLY A 146 5.06 -18.14 0.88
C GLY A 146 6.02 -19.23 1.32
N GLU A 147 5.68 -20.49 1.05
CA GLU A 147 6.45 -21.67 1.44
C GLU A 147 6.91 -21.60 2.91
N ARG A 148 6.06 -21.02 3.77
CA ARG A 148 6.27 -20.96 5.21
C ARG A 148 5.51 -22.07 5.89
N ASP A 149 6.05 -22.51 7.01
CA ASP A 149 5.37 -23.45 7.89
C ASP A 149 3.98 -22.92 8.22
N PHE A 150 2.99 -23.78 8.02
CA PHE A 150 1.58 -23.47 8.22
C PHE A 150 1.09 -22.22 7.45
N GLY A 151 1.73 -21.90 6.33
CA GLY A 151 1.41 -20.75 5.47
C GLY A 151 1.56 -19.39 6.17
N GLY A 152 2.42 -19.32 7.18
CA GLY A 152 2.68 -18.13 8.00
C GLY A 152 1.64 -17.90 9.11
N LEU A 153 0.71 -18.82 9.31
CA LEU A 153 -0.19 -18.80 10.47
C LEU A 153 0.56 -19.34 11.72
N PRO A 154 0.30 -18.80 12.92
CA PRO A 154 0.89 -19.35 14.13
C PRO A 154 0.34 -20.74 14.46
N ALA A 155 1.22 -21.71 14.75
CA ALA A 155 0.83 -23.08 15.08
C ALA A 155 -0.05 -23.17 16.35
N TRP A 156 0.14 -22.25 17.30
CA TRP A 156 -0.65 -22.21 18.54
C TRP A 156 -2.15 -22.01 18.30
N LEU A 157 -2.58 -21.56 17.11
CA LEU A 157 -3.99 -21.46 16.75
C LEU A 157 -4.70 -22.82 16.89
N LEU A 158 -4.02 -23.90 16.53
CA LEU A 158 -4.54 -25.27 16.64
C LEU A 158 -4.69 -25.72 18.10
N SER A 159 -3.82 -25.22 18.99
CA SER A 159 -3.87 -25.56 20.42
C SER A 159 -4.95 -24.80 21.17
N VAL A 160 -5.13 -23.51 20.87
CA VAL A 160 -6.11 -22.65 21.58
C VAL A 160 -7.54 -22.77 21.03
N ALA A 161 -7.69 -23.32 19.82
CA ALA A 161 -8.99 -23.57 19.20
C ALA A 161 -8.93 -24.86 18.36
N PRO A 162 -9.06 -26.05 18.98
CA PRO A 162 -8.92 -27.34 18.28
C PRO A 162 -9.89 -27.55 17.11
N ASP A 163 -11.06 -26.92 17.14
CA ASP A 163 -12.12 -26.97 16.13
C ASP A 163 -12.06 -25.78 15.15
N ILE A 164 -10.94 -25.04 15.11
CA ILE A 164 -10.79 -23.89 14.23
C ILE A 164 -10.76 -24.29 12.76
N VAL A 165 -11.73 -23.76 12.00
CA VAL A 165 -11.71 -23.88 10.54
C VAL A 165 -10.99 -22.66 9.95
N LEU A 166 -9.73 -22.86 9.60
CA LEU A 166 -8.86 -21.82 9.07
C LEU A 166 -9.28 -21.39 7.67
N ARG A 167 -8.99 -20.14 7.31
CA ARG A 167 -9.21 -19.59 5.95
C ARG A 167 -10.67 -19.71 5.46
N ARG A 168 -11.63 -19.80 6.38
CA ARG A 168 -13.07 -19.76 6.09
C ARG A 168 -13.76 -18.74 6.98
N ASN A 169 -15.05 -18.51 6.71
CA ASN A 169 -15.94 -17.71 7.55
C ASN A 169 -16.23 -18.45 8.88
N ASN A 170 -15.22 -18.51 9.76
CA ASN A 170 -15.29 -19.12 11.07
C ASN A 170 -15.06 -18.03 12.14
N PRO A 171 -15.97 -17.86 13.12
CA PRO A 171 -15.85 -16.80 14.13
C PRO A 171 -14.57 -16.87 14.95
N LYS A 172 -14.07 -18.07 15.30
CA LYS A 172 -12.82 -18.24 16.05
C LYS A 172 -11.62 -17.79 15.22
N TYR A 173 -11.56 -18.18 13.94
CA TYR A 173 -10.52 -17.72 13.03
C TYR A 173 -10.56 -16.20 12.84
N GLN A 174 -11.74 -15.63 12.60
CA GLN A 174 -11.90 -14.19 12.46
C GLN A 174 -11.48 -13.44 13.73
N PHE A 175 -11.81 -13.96 14.92
CA PHE A 175 -11.41 -13.36 16.18
C PHE A 175 -9.88 -13.24 16.29
N TYR A 176 -9.13 -14.31 16.03
CA TYR A 176 -7.67 -14.27 16.12
C TYR A 176 -7.03 -13.41 15.03
N VAL A 177 -7.55 -13.48 13.80
CA VAL A 177 -7.12 -12.61 12.69
C VAL A 177 -7.36 -11.14 13.00
N THR A 178 -8.52 -10.80 13.59
CA THR A 178 -8.85 -9.45 14.04
C THR A 178 -7.82 -8.97 15.06
N ARG A 179 -7.54 -9.79 16.07
CA ARG A 179 -6.55 -9.47 17.11
C ARG A 179 -5.18 -9.19 16.51
N TRP A 180 -4.73 -10.03 15.58
CA TRP A 180 -3.47 -9.82 14.87
C TRP A 180 -3.43 -8.49 14.13
N PHE A 181 -4.46 -8.19 13.34
CA PHE A 181 -4.51 -6.94 12.59
C PHE A 181 -4.65 -5.70 13.48
N GLN A 182 -5.27 -5.82 14.66
CA GLN A 182 -5.34 -4.72 15.62
C GLN A 182 -3.95 -4.31 16.13
N GLN A 183 -3.00 -5.25 16.15
CA GLN A 183 -1.61 -4.96 16.52
C GLN A 183 -0.78 -4.53 15.30
N LEU A 184 -1.01 -5.14 14.14
CA LEU A 184 -0.24 -4.85 12.93
C LEU A 184 -0.58 -3.49 12.32
N PHE A 185 -1.87 -3.14 12.16
CA PHE A 185 -2.28 -1.97 11.37
C PHE A 185 -1.84 -0.62 11.92
N PRO A 186 -1.88 -0.35 13.24
CA PRO A 186 -1.35 0.91 13.76
C PRO A 186 0.13 1.12 13.40
N LYS A 187 0.93 0.04 13.35
CA LYS A 187 2.33 0.07 12.93
C LYS A 187 2.52 0.28 11.44
N LEU A 188 1.60 -0.25 10.63
CA LEU A 188 1.61 -0.04 9.18
C LEU A 188 1.17 1.38 8.81
N GLN A 189 0.13 1.91 9.44
CA GLN A 189 -0.50 3.18 9.05
C GLN A 189 0.49 4.35 8.95
N LYS A 190 1.52 4.39 9.81
CA LYS A 190 2.55 5.44 9.80
C LYS A 190 3.48 5.41 8.58
N HIS A 191 3.63 4.27 7.90
CA HIS A 191 4.54 4.15 6.75
C HIS A 191 3.81 4.12 5.40
N LEU A 192 2.49 4.39 5.38
CA LEU A 192 1.72 4.58 4.15
C LEU A 192 2.22 5.77 3.34
N TYR A 193 2.25 5.64 2.02
CA TYR A 193 2.63 6.70 1.09
C TYR A 193 1.90 8.03 1.36
N GLY A 194 0.57 7.99 1.52
CA GLY A 194 -0.26 9.17 1.80
C GLY A 194 -0.02 9.80 3.19
N ASN A 195 0.61 9.06 4.12
CA ASN A 195 0.98 9.55 5.45
C ASN A 195 2.48 9.90 5.53
N ASN A 196 3.07 10.34 4.42
CA ASN A 196 4.51 10.61 4.26
C ASN A 196 5.44 9.39 4.38
N GLY A 197 4.90 8.18 4.43
CA GLY A 197 5.68 6.97 4.35
C GLY A 197 6.09 6.60 2.93
N TYR A 198 6.49 5.35 2.75
CA TYR A 198 7.16 4.88 1.54
C TYR A 198 6.58 3.57 0.99
N PHE A 199 5.57 3.01 1.65
CA PHE A 199 4.93 1.80 1.16
C PHE A 199 3.55 2.09 0.52
N LEU A 200 3.30 1.37 -0.55
CA LEU A 200 2.04 1.28 -1.26
C LEU A 200 1.37 -0.04 -0.84
N PHE A 201 0.11 0.05 -0.45
CA PHE A 201 -0.60 -1.11 0.08
C PHE A 201 -1.14 -1.96 -1.07
N ILE A 202 -0.72 -3.23 -1.17
CA ILE A 202 -1.23 -4.15 -2.20
C ILE A 202 -1.68 -5.43 -1.50
N ILE A 203 -2.99 -5.63 -1.39
CA ILE A 203 -3.55 -6.91 -0.94
C ILE A 203 -3.98 -7.73 -2.15
N PRO A 204 -3.18 -8.73 -2.59
CA PRO A 204 -3.60 -9.60 -3.68
C PRO A 204 -4.47 -10.79 -3.20
N HIS A 205 -4.37 -11.19 -1.92
CA HIS A 205 -4.90 -12.50 -1.46
C HIS A 205 -5.60 -12.45 -0.10
N LEU A 206 -6.43 -11.44 0.15
CA LEU A 206 -7.36 -11.56 1.26
C LEU A 206 -8.55 -12.40 0.82
N SER A 207 -8.81 -13.51 1.52
CA SER A 207 -10.04 -14.26 1.30
C SER A 207 -11.23 -13.32 1.50
N LEU A 208 -12.16 -13.29 0.54
CA LEU A 208 -13.29 -12.35 0.48
C LEU A 208 -14.05 -12.21 1.81
N PHE A 209 -14.12 -13.27 2.62
CA PHE A 209 -14.79 -13.26 3.93
C PHE A 209 -14.13 -12.38 5.01
N LEU A 210 -12.86 -12.00 4.86
CA LEU A 210 -12.19 -11.07 5.79
C LEU A 210 -12.43 -9.61 5.40
N PHE A 211 -13.05 -9.34 4.24
CA PHE A 211 -13.29 -7.98 3.77
C PHE A 211 -14.13 -7.12 4.74
N PRO A 212 -15.27 -7.59 5.30
CA PRO A 212 -16.06 -6.79 6.23
C PRO A 212 -15.29 -6.45 7.51
N LEU A 213 -14.38 -7.35 7.92
CA LEU A 213 -13.53 -7.14 9.09
C LEU A 213 -12.54 -6.00 8.84
N PHE A 214 -11.84 -6.03 7.70
CA PHE A 214 -10.94 -4.94 7.31
C PHE A 214 -11.70 -3.63 7.27
N GLN A 215 -12.85 -3.60 6.60
CA GLN A 215 -13.67 -2.40 6.46
C GLN A 215 -14.10 -1.81 7.82
N LYS A 216 -14.42 -2.65 8.81
CA LYS A 216 -14.73 -2.21 10.19
C LYS A 216 -13.50 -1.72 10.94
N MET A 217 -12.39 -2.45 10.89
CA MET A 217 -11.14 -2.07 11.57
C MET A 217 -10.57 -0.73 11.09
N PHE A 218 -10.89 -0.39 9.85
CA PHE A 218 -10.46 0.82 9.19
C PHE A 218 -11.42 2.02 9.38
N ASN A 219 -12.47 1.89 10.21
CA ASN A 219 -13.42 2.97 10.55
C ASN A 219 -13.76 3.89 9.37
N PHE A 220 -14.52 3.33 8.43
CA PHE A 220 -15.47 3.98 7.52
C PHE A 220 -15.44 5.52 7.42
N ARG A 221 -14.39 6.04 6.78
CA ARG A 221 -14.57 7.02 5.70
C ARG A 221 -13.96 6.40 4.45
N LEU A 222 -14.75 5.66 3.67
CA LEU A 222 -14.36 5.12 2.36
C LEU A 222 -13.69 6.19 1.46
N TRP A 223 -14.06 7.46 1.64
CA TRP A 223 -13.44 8.60 0.98
C TRP A 223 -11.99 8.88 1.43
N GLN A 224 -11.64 8.67 2.72
CA GLN A 224 -10.26 8.79 3.19
C GLN A 224 -9.38 7.64 2.67
N PHE A 225 -9.94 6.45 2.44
CA PHE A 225 -9.22 5.33 1.81
C PHE A 225 -8.75 5.67 0.39
N ARG A 226 -9.61 6.32 -0.41
CA ARG A 226 -9.25 6.87 -1.72
C ARG A 226 -8.17 7.94 -1.61
N ARG A 227 -8.25 8.81 -0.60
CA ARG A 227 -7.32 9.94 -0.42
C ARG A 227 -5.95 9.54 0.14
N TRP A 228 -5.84 8.43 0.85
CA TRP A 228 -4.61 8.01 1.55
C TRP A 228 -3.75 7.04 0.74
N GLY A 229 -4.03 6.89 -0.57
CA GLY A 229 -3.33 5.93 -1.43
C GLY A 229 -3.52 4.48 -0.97
N PHE A 230 -4.56 4.22 -0.17
CA PHE A 230 -4.96 2.88 0.25
C PHE A 230 -5.77 2.24 -0.88
N PHE A 231 -5.19 2.21 -2.08
CA PHE A 231 -5.69 1.37 -3.15
C PHE A 231 -5.30 -0.05 -2.80
N CYS A 232 -6.15 -0.69 -2.02
CA CYS A 232 -6.35 -2.12 -2.12
C CYS A 232 -6.38 -2.48 -3.62
N LEU A 233 -5.30 -3.06 -4.13
CA LEU A 233 -5.29 -3.78 -5.42
C LEU A 233 -6.17 -5.05 -5.35
N PHE A 234 -7.17 -5.04 -4.48
CA PHE A 234 -8.12 -6.10 -4.19
C PHE A 234 -9.12 -6.25 -5.33
N PHE A 235 -9.34 -5.19 -6.10
CA PHE A 235 -10.31 -5.21 -7.19
C PHE A 235 -9.81 -5.85 -8.48
N PHE A 236 -8.50 -6.11 -8.62
CA PHE A 236 -7.95 -6.51 -9.92
C PHE A 236 -8.16 -7.98 -10.26
N VAL A 237 -8.13 -8.91 -9.30
CA VAL A 237 -8.35 -10.32 -9.65
C VAL A 237 -9.83 -10.59 -9.94
N LEU A 238 -10.75 -10.07 -9.13
CA LEU A 238 -12.18 -10.36 -9.30
C LEU A 238 -12.83 -9.58 -10.44
N GLU A 239 -12.59 -8.27 -10.62
CA GLU A 239 -13.17 -7.54 -11.77
C GLU A 239 -12.44 -7.83 -13.08
N PHE A 240 -11.15 -8.13 -13.12
CA PHE A 240 -10.52 -8.53 -14.38
C PHE A 240 -10.99 -9.93 -14.81
N PHE A 241 -11.13 -10.88 -13.87
CA PHE A 241 -11.79 -12.16 -14.17
C PHE A 241 -13.27 -11.97 -14.51
N LEU A 242 -14.04 -11.21 -13.73
CA LEU A 242 -15.46 -10.98 -13.98
C LEU A 242 -15.71 -10.15 -15.23
N HIS A 243 -14.86 -9.18 -15.60
CA HIS A 243 -15.02 -8.36 -16.79
C HIS A 243 -14.56 -9.12 -18.04
N LYS A 244 -13.49 -9.93 -17.94
CA LYS A 244 -13.06 -10.82 -19.03
C LYS A 244 -14.04 -11.97 -19.22
N HIS A 245 -14.55 -12.57 -18.13
CA HIS A 245 -15.63 -13.55 -18.20
C HIS A 245 -16.96 -12.91 -18.59
N GLN A 246 -17.36 -11.72 -18.14
CA GLN A 246 -18.60 -11.09 -18.61
C GLN A 246 -18.51 -10.72 -20.08
N LYS A 247 -17.36 -10.26 -20.58
CA LYS A 247 -17.18 -10.06 -22.03
C LYS A 247 -17.24 -11.39 -22.78
N MET A 248 -16.55 -12.43 -22.31
CA MET A 248 -16.54 -13.76 -22.93
C MET A 248 -17.91 -14.45 -22.87
N PHE A 249 -18.62 -14.34 -21.75
CA PHE A 249 -19.98 -14.83 -21.53
C PHE A 249 -20.98 -14.00 -22.31
N SER A 250 -20.81 -12.68 -22.44
CA SER A 250 -21.66 -11.86 -23.33
C SER A 250 -21.41 -12.13 -24.81
N LEU A 251 -20.22 -12.58 -25.19
CA LEU A 251 -19.88 -13.01 -26.56
C LEU A 251 -20.39 -14.42 -26.81
N GLN A 252 -20.22 -15.34 -25.87
CA GLN A 252 -20.74 -16.70 -25.94
C GLN A 252 -22.27 -16.69 -25.92
N VAL A 253 -22.91 -15.87 -25.08
CA VAL A 253 -24.35 -15.68 -25.05
C VAL A 253 -24.83 -14.95 -26.30
N ARG A 254 -24.12 -13.94 -26.84
CA ARG A 254 -24.50 -13.35 -28.15
C ARG A 254 -24.34 -14.34 -29.30
N ASN A 255 -23.28 -15.14 -29.31
CA ASN A 255 -23.08 -16.17 -30.34
C ASN A 255 -24.08 -17.31 -30.18
N LEU A 256 -24.46 -17.68 -28.95
CA LEU A 256 -25.51 -18.65 -28.68
C LEU A 256 -26.88 -18.10 -29.07
N ILE A 257 -27.20 -16.84 -28.75
CA ILE A 257 -28.45 -16.17 -29.16
C ILE A 257 -28.51 -16.04 -30.68
N ASN A 258 -27.42 -15.65 -31.34
CA ASN A 258 -27.35 -15.57 -32.79
C ASN A 258 -27.49 -16.97 -33.44
N ASN A 259 -26.81 -18.00 -32.90
CA ASN A 259 -26.93 -19.38 -33.37
C ASN A 259 -28.32 -19.97 -33.09
N LEU A 260 -28.98 -19.59 -31.98
CA LEU A 260 -30.36 -19.97 -31.66
C LEU A 260 -31.38 -19.18 -32.49
N GLN A 261 -31.05 -17.99 -32.97
CA GLN A 261 -31.87 -17.25 -33.93
C GLN A 261 -31.73 -17.81 -35.36
N THR A 262 -30.56 -18.31 -35.75
CA THR A 262 -30.37 -19.01 -37.02
C THR A 262 -30.91 -20.45 -37.01
N ASN A 263 -30.89 -21.14 -35.87
CA ASN A 263 -31.48 -22.48 -35.70
C ASN A 263 -32.96 -22.46 -35.30
N LYS A 264 -33.60 -21.29 -35.16
CA LYS A 264 -35.05 -21.25 -34.88
C LYS A 264 -35.92 -21.65 -36.09
N ASP A 265 -35.30 -21.81 -37.26
CA ASP A 265 -35.94 -22.39 -38.45
C ASP A 265 -35.75 -23.91 -38.55
N GLU A 266 -34.94 -24.54 -37.70
CA GLU A 266 -34.74 -25.99 -37.69
C GLU A 266 -34.74 -26.57 -36.27
N LEU A 267 -35.73 -27.43 -36.01
CA LEU A 267 -35.80 -28.44 -34.94
C LEU A 267 -36.43 -28.01 -33.60
N LYS A 268 -37.75 -28.23 -33.55
CA LYS A 268 -38.39 -28.98 -32.44
C LYS A 268 -37.57 -30.26 -32.18
N VAL A 269 -37.25 -30.54 -30.92
CA VAL A 269 -37.31 -31.85 -30.22
C VAL A 269 -36.32 -31.89 -29.04
N GLU A 270 -36.89 -32.24 -27.89
CA GLU A 270 -36.33 -32.83 -26.67
C GLU A 270 -35.58 -32.03 -25.59
N SER A 271 -36.07 -32.35 -24.38
CA SER A 271 -35.79 -31.89 -23.04
C SER A 271 -34.80 -32.81 -22.33
N THR A 272 -33.78 -32.26 -21.67
CA THR A 272 -33.26 -32.64 -20.32
C THR A 272 -31.92 -31.94 -20.13
N LEU A 273 -31.71 -31.29 -18.97
CA LEU A 273 -30.41 -31.07 -18.30
C LEU A 273 -30.60 -30.17 -17.06
N GLU A 274 -31.17 -30.73 -16.01
CA GLU A 274 -30.94 -30.27 -14.62
C GLU A 274 -30.07 -31.32 -13.94
N GLN A 275 -28.76 -31.05 -13.80
CA GLN A 275 -27.84 -31.63 -12.80
C GLN A 275 -26.40 -31.22 -13.16
N ASN A 276 -25.87 -30.18 -12.49
CA ASN A 276 -24.48 -30.06 -12.00
C ASN A 276 -24.12 -28.59 -11.72
N THR A 277 -24.26 -28.17 -10.46
CA THR A 277 -23.65 -26.94 -9.94
C THR A 277 -23.06 -27.21 -8.55
N SER A 278 -21.96 -27.95 -8.48
CA SER A 278 -21.15 -28.01 -7.26
C SER A 278 -19.68 -28.35 -7.51
N GLU A 279 -18.98 -27.61 -8.37
CA GLU A 279 -17.51 -27.65 -8.41
C GLU A 279 -16.93 -26.25 -8.64
N TYR A 280 -16.63 -25.55 -7.54
CA TYR A 280 -15.66 -24.46 -7.57
C TYR A 280 -14.26 -25.07 -7.41
N VAL A 281 -13.65 -25.41 -8.55
CA VAL A 281 -12.26 -25.88 -8.63
C VAL A 281 -11.33 -24.72 -8.24
N THR A 282 -10.56 -24.93 -7.18
CA THR A 282 -9.51 -24.02 -6.72
C THR A 282 -8.22 -24.41 -7.45
N PHE A 283 -7.75 -23.59 -8.38
CA PHE A 283 -6.46 -23.78 -9.03
C PHE A 283 -5.33 -23.10 -8.24
N TYR A 284 -4.22 -23.81 -8.15
CA TYR A 284 -3.00 -23.52 -7.39
C TYR A 284 -2.25 -22.26 -7.85
#